data_AF-A0A959GIQ0-F1
#
_entry.id   AF-A0A959GIQ0-F1
#
_cell.length_a   1.000
_cell.length_b   1.000
_cell.length_c   1.000
_cell.angle_alpha   90.00
_cell.angle_beta   90.00
_cell.angle_gamma   90.00
#
_symmetry.space_group_name_H-M   'P 1'
#
loop_
_entity.id
_entity.type
_entity.pdbx_description
1 polymer ?
#
loop_
_entity_poly.entity_id
_entity_poly.type
_entity_poly.pdbx_seq_one_letter_code
_entity_poly.pdbx_strand_id
1 'polypeptide(L)'
;MSLPLRLLIAFVVWLLYFLLTYNGCRDELCYACGEKGGTTTEAVSPAPDTGAAAIANYPVYFKWSDPKAYTNENFDSLRQVVLAGMKDNNILEITGMYFEGEPRPEDFANLGFARAEQIRALFGNALVDDRVRIRARTMDDREGVQEHPFSASAFEWIVPEEKVAETVEELDDRIIIRFPFGSTEKEYDPKVDEYLEKLAERMKKTGEKVTLTGHTDNVGEDEANIRLGMERTRAIKSFLVRNGADPDQIETVSKGEGQPVASNETEEGRHENRRVEVRLIKKQ
;
A
#
# COMPACT_ATOMS: atom_id res chain seq x y z
N MET A 1 41.39 45.66 -7.18
CA MET A 1 39.92 45.89 -7.21
C MET A 1 39.44 45.99 -5.78
N SER A 2 38.80 47.10 -5.38
CA SER A 2 38.41 47.33 -3.98
C SER A 2 37.33 46.34 -3.52
N LEU A 3 37.32 46.00 -2.23
CA LEU A 3 36.33 45.11 -1.63
C LEU A 3 34.86 45.47 -1.98
N PRO A 4 34.43 46.76 -1.98
CA PRO A 4 33.07 47.12 -2.38
C PRO A 4 32.75 46.79 -3.84
N LEU A 5 33.74 46.89 -4.75
CA LEU A 5 33.54 46.57 -6.17
C LEU A 5 33.37 45.06 -6.40
N ARG A 6 34.01 44.21 -5.59
CA ARG A 6 33.82 42.75 -5.65
C ARG A 6 32.42 42.32 -5.18
N LEU A 7 31.93 42.93 -4.10
CA LEU A 7 30.59 42.65 -3.59
C LEU A 7 29.49 43.11 -4.56
N LEU A 8 29.69 44.25 -5.21
CA LEU A 8 28.77 44.73 -6.25
C LEU A 8 28.70 43.75 -7.43
N ILE A 9 29.84 43.25 -7.91
CA ILE A 9 29.89 42.28 -9.01
C ILE A 9 29.22 40.96 -8.62
N ALA A 10 29.48 40.45 -7.41
CA ALA A 10 28.84 39.22 -6.94
C ALA A 10 27.31 39.36 -6.85
N PHE A 11 26.81 40.52 -6.38
CA PHE A 11 25.38 40.79 -6.31
C PHE A 11 24.75 40.88 -7.70
N VAL A 12 25.41 41.54 -8.67
CA VAL A 12 24.91 41.63 -10.05
C VAL A 12 24.87 40.25 -10.72
N VAL A 13 25.89 39.42 -10.52
CA VAL A 13 25.92 38.04 -11.06
C VAL A 13 24.82 37.19 -10.43
N TRP A 14 24.60 37.30 -9.11
CA TRP A 14 23.51 36.59 -8.42
C TRP A 14 22.13 37.04 -8.91
N LEU A 15 21.92 38.35 -9.09
CA LEU A 15 20.67 38.90 -9.60
C LEU A 15 20.39 38.45 -11.05
N LEU A 16 21.42 38.43 -11.91
CA LEU A 16 21.31 37.95 -13.29
C LEU A 16 21.02 36.45 -13.34
N TYR A 17 21.69 35.64 -12.52
CA TYR A 17 21.42 34.21 -12.41
C TYR A 17 19.97 33.98 -11.95
N PHE A 18 19.53 34.68 -10.90
CA PHE A 18 18.17 34.59 -10.40
C PHE A 18 17.14 34.98 -11.46
N LEU A 19 17.34 36.08 -12.18
CA LEU A 19 16.43 36.51 -13.26
C LEU A 19 16.40 35.51 -14.43
N LEU A 20 17.54 34.93 -14.81
CA LEU A 20 17.61 33.93 -15.87
C LEU A 20 16.92 32.63 -15.48
N THR A 21 17.09 32.15 -14.25
CA THR A 21 16.45 30.91 -13.77
C THR A 21 14.98 31.10 -13.42
N TYR A 22 14.59 32.28 -12.92
CA TYR A 22 13.22 32.56 -12.50
C TYR A 22 12.30 32.85 -13.69
N ASN A 23 12.80 33.54 -14.73
CA ASN A 23 12.02 33.76 -15.96
C ASN A 23 12.14 32.60 -16.97
N GLY A 24 13.21 31.80 -16.92
CA GLY A 24 13.37 30.61 -17.76
C GLY A 24 12.47 29.42 -17.37
N CYS A 25 11.82 29.49 -16.21
CA CYS A 25 10.91 28.44 -15.73
C CYS A 25 9.43 28.69 -16.09
N ARG A 26 9.11 29.75 -16.85
CA ARG A 26 7.72 30.14 -17.15
C ARG A 26 7.21 29.76 -18.54
N ASP A 27 8.07 29.53 -19.53
CA ASP A 27 7.64 29.51 -20.95
C ASP A 27 7.97 28.23 -21.74
N GLU A 28 8.50 27.15 -21.12
CA GLU A 28 8.89 25.93 -21.88
C GLU A 28 8.34 24.58 -21.36
N LEU A 29 7.21 24.59 -20.63
CA LEU A 29 6.49 23.35 -20.26
C LEU A 29 4.98 23.37 -20.56
N CYS A 30 4.52 24.33 -21.36
CA CYS A 30 3.14 24.37 -21.85
C CYS A 30 3.09 24.00 -23.33
N TYR A 31 3.17 22.71 -23.67
CA TYR A 31 2.51 22.15 -24.86
C TYR A 31 2.39 20.62 -24.73
N ALA A 32 1.14 20.14 -24.92
CA ALA A 32 0.70 18.77 -25.23
C ALA A 32 -0.15 18.04 -24.16
N CYS A 33 -1.28 18.65 -23.76
CA CYS A 33 -2.49 17.85 -23.61
C CYS A 33 -3.00 17.48 -25.01
N GLY A 34 -2.72 16.25 -25.42
CA GLY A 34 -3.24 15.63 -26.64
C GLY A 34 -3.47 14.15 -26.36
N GLU A 35 -4.73 13.76 -26.34
CA GLU A 35 -5.24 12.41 -26.09
C GLU A 35 -4.52 11.34 -26.95
N LYS A 36 -4.22 10.18 -26.32
CA LYS A 36 -4.57 8.83 -26.82
C LYS A 36 -4.16 7.73 -25.85
N GLY A 37 -5.17 7.17 -25.18
CA GLY A 37 -5.37 5.74 -24.87
C GLY A 37 -4.20 4.92 -24.33
N GLY A 38 -4.17 4.74 -23.00
CA GLY A 38 -3.48 3.65 -22.32
C GLY A 38 -4.36 3.16 -21.18
N THR A 39 -4.96 1.98 -21.35
CA THR A 39 -6.00 1.38 -20.51
C THR A 39 -5.53 1.18 -19.06
N THR A 40 -5.90 2.09 -18.18
CA THR A 40 -6.05 1.83 -16.75
C THR A 40 -7.42 1.18 -16.55
N THR A 41 -7.46 -0.07 -16.08
CA THR A 41 -8.67 -0.62 -15.48
C THR A 41 -8.93 0.14 -14.19
N GLU A 42 -9.72 1.21 -14.32
CA GLU A 42 -10.34 1.92 -13.21
C GLU A 42 -11.18 0.95 -12.39
N ALA A 43 -11.09 1.10 -11.07
CA ALA A 43 -12.12 0.66 -10.16
C ALA A 43 -13.46 1.25 -10.63
N VAL A 44 -14.42 0.40 -10.95
CA VAL A 44 -15.76 0.81 -11.36
C VAL A 44 -16.46 1.39 -10.14
N SER A 45 -16.40 2.71 -9.99
CA SER A 45 -17.30 3.49 -9.15
C SER A 45 -18.41 4.05 -10.05
N PRO A 46 -19.64 3.51 -10.04
CA PRO A 46 -20.73 4.14 -10.78
C PRO A 46 -21.18 5.43 -10.06
N ALA A 47 -21.14 6.53 -10.81
CA ALA A 47 -21.88 7.77 -10.53
C ALA A 47 -23.36 7.63 -11.01
N PRO A 48 -24.28 8.50 -10.57
CA PRO A 48 -25.63 8.13 -10.16
C PRO A 48 -26.61 8.04 -11.33
N ASP A 49 -27.51 7.05 -11.28
CA ASP A 49 -28.69 7.02 -12.14
C ASP A 49 -29.95 6.96 -11.26
N THR A 50 -30.81 7.94 -11.47
CA THR A 50 -32.02 8.19 -10.69
C THR A 50 -33.04 7.06 -10.85
N GLY A 51 -33.54 6.54 -9.73
CA GLY A 51 -34.88 5.95 -9.58
C GLY A 51 -35.21 4.77 -10.51
N ALA A 52 -35.18 3.56 -9.94
CA ALA A 52 -35.63 2.27 -10.50
C ALA A 52 -34.68 1.55 -11.48
N ALA A 53 -34.00 2.20 -12.42
CA ALA A 53 -33.04 1.50 -13.31
C ALA A 53 -31.76 1.04 -12.56
N ALA A 54 -31.40 1.72 -11.47
CA ALA A 54 -30.21 1.42 -10.67
C ALA A 54 -30.32 0.15 -9.81
N ILE A 55 -31.54 -0.30 -9.45
CA ILE A 55 -31.73 -1.45 -8.54
C ILE A 55 -31.32 -2.77 -9.20
N ALA A 56 -31.50 -2.90 -10.52
CA ALA A 56 -31.12 -4.11 -11.26
C ALA A 56 -29.62 -4.40 -11.16
N ASN A 57 -28.78 -3.38 -10.98
CA ASN A 57 -27.34 -3.51 -10.93
C ASN A 57 -26.78 -3.75 -9.52
N TYR A 58 -27.62 -3.74 -8.48
CA TYR A 58 -27.19 -3.95 -7.09
C TYR A 58 -27.77 -5.25 -6.52
N PRO A 59 -27.00 -6.35 -6.54
CA PRO A 59 -27.47 -7.65 -6.01
C PRO A 59 -27.95 -7.59 -4.56
N VAL A 60 -27.42 -6.62 -3.80
CA VAL A 60 -27.91 -6.25 -2.46
C VAL A 60 -28.14 -4.73 -2.44
N TYR A 61 -29.29 -4.32 -1.92
CA TYR A 61 -29.66 -2.91 -1.81
C TYR A 61 -30.43 -2.61 -0.52
N PHE A 62 -30.52 -1.32 -0.19
CA PHE A 62 -31.12 -0.81 1.04
C PHE A 62 -32.09 0.34 0.76
N LYS A 63 -32.91 0.66 1.76
CA LYS A 63 -33.74 1.85 1.79
C LYS A 63 -33.21 2.81 2.85
N TRP A 64 -33.55 4.09 2.69
CA TRP A 64 -33.13 5.13 3.62
C TRP A 64 -33.55 4.79 5.05
N SER A 65 -32.61 4.92 5.99
CA SER A 65 -32.82 4.61 7.40
C SER A 65 -33.29 3.17 7.72
N ASP A 66 -33.29 2.26 6.75
CA ASP A 66 -33.65 0.86 6.94
C ASP A 66 -32.36 0.01 7.02
N PRO A 67 -32.14 -0.74 8.12
CA PRO A 67 -31.02 -1.66 8.20
C PRO A 67 -31.21 -2.90 7.32
N LYS A 68 -32.45 -3.23 6.91
CA LYS A 68 -32.77 -4.47 6.20
C LYS A 68 -32.10 -4.51 4.82
N ALA A 69 -31.38 -5.61 4.57
CA ALA A 69 -30.83 -5.92 3.26
C ALA A 69 -31.92 -6.55 2.37
N TYR A 70 -32.06 -6.01 1.16
CA TYR A 70 -32.92 -6.56 0.12
C TYR A 70 -32.07 -7.08 -1.03
N THR A 71 -32.57 -8.08 -1.74
CA THR A 71 -31.86 -8.73 -2.86
C THR A 71 -32.70 -8.71 -4.14
N ASN A 72 -32.05 -8.92 -5.27
CA ASN A 72 -32.68 -9.13 -6.57
C ASN A 72 -32.19 -10.45 -7.21
N GLU A 73 -32.55 -10.70 -8.47
CA GLU A 73 -32.16 -11.91 -9.21
C GLU A 73 -30.64 -12.12 -9.36
N ASN A 74 -29.82 -11.07 -9.23
CA ASN A 74 -28.37 -11.14 -9.36
C ASN A 74 -27.67 -11.58 -8.05
N PHE A 75 -28.41 -11.71 -6.95
CA PHE A 75 -27.84 -12.07 -5.65
C PHE A 75 -27.20 -13.47 -5.65
N ASP A 76 -27.81 -14.44 -6.33
CA ASP A 76 -27.26 -15.79 -6.38
C ASP A 76 -25.87 -15.83 -7.05
N SER A 77 -25.68 -15.03 -8.10
CA SER A 77 -24.38 -14.87 -8.77
C SER A 77 -23.34 -14.24 -7.85
N LEU A 78 -23.69 -13.15 -7.14
CA LEU A 78 -22.81 -12.54 -6.14
C LEU A 78 -22.45 -13.55 -5.04
N ARG A 79 -23.45 -14.29 -4.56
CA ARG A 79 -23.27 -15.30 -3.51
C ARG A 79 -22.26 -16.36 -3.93
N GLN A 80 -22.34 -16.87 -5.16
CA GLN A 80 -21.39 -17.84 -5.67
C GLN A 80 -19.96 -17.29 -5.74
N VAL A 81 -19.80 -16.04 -6.20
CA VAL A 81 -18.49 -15.37 -6.29
C VAL A 81 -17.87 -15.19 -4.90
N VAL A 82 -18.64 -14.71 -3.93
CA VAL A 82 -18.15 -14.53 -2.55
C VAL A 82 -17.83 -15.88 -1.91
N LEU A 83 -18.68 -16.89 -2.05
CA LEU A 83 -18.40 -18.21 -1.47
C LEU A 83 -17.19 -18.90 -2.14
N ALA A 84 -16.92 -18.62 -3.41
CA ALA A 84 -15.72 -19.14 -4.08
C ALA A 84 -14.42 -18.59 -3.47
N GLY A 85 -14.41 -17.33 -3.00
CA GLY A 85 -13.26 -16.69 -2.36
C GLY A 85 -12.94 -17.18 -0.93
N MET A 86 -13.87 -17.91 -0.29
CA MET A 86 -13.65 -18.50 1.05
C MET A 86 -12.66 -19.67 1.06
N LYS A 87 -12.11 -20.10 -0.08
CA LYS A 87 -11.30 -21.33 -0.17
C LYS A 87 -9.88 -21.21 0.37
N ASP A 88 -9.31 -20.00 0.44
CA ASP A 88 -7.86 -19.81 0.65
C ASP A 88 -7.47 -19.30 2.04
N ASN A 89 -8.24 -19.65 3.08
CA ASN A 89 -8.14 -19.08 4.44
C ASN A 89 -8.37 -17.56 4.54
N ASN A 90 -8.70 -16.87 3.43
CA ASN A 90 -9.02 -15.44 3.41
C ASN A 90 -10.11 -15.05 4.42
N ILE A 91 -10.00 -13.85 4.97
CA ILE A 91 -11.03 -13.18 5.76
C ILE A 91 -11.88 -12.36 4.79
N LEU A 92 -13.19 -12.54 4.81
CA LEU A 92 -14.13 -11.70 4.09
C LEU A 92 -14.46 -10.47 4.94
N GLU A 93 -14.11 -9.27 4.48
CA GLU A 93 -14.62 -8.04 5.04
C GLU A 93 -15.93 -7.63 4.35
N ILE A 94 -16.99 -7.49 5.14
CA ILE A 94 -18.30 -7.00 4.71
C ILE A 94 -18.48 -5.59 5.28
N THR A 95 -18.54 -4.60 4.39
CA THR A 95 -18.74 -3.20 4.78
C THR A 95 -20.16 -2.76 4.44
N GLY A 96 -20.89 -2.31 5.47
CA GLY A 96 -22.18 -1.67 5.32
C GLY A 96 -22.04 -0.15 5.33
N MET A 97 -22.60 0.51 4.33
CA MET A 97 -22.49 1.95 4.19
C MET A 97 -23.69 2.68 4.80
N TYR A 98 -23.47 3.89 5.31
CA TYR A 98 -24.51 4.72 5.91
C TYR A 98 -24.26 6.21 5.69
N PHE A 99 -25.29 7.02 5.86
CA PHE A 99 -25.20 8.48 5.77
C PHE A 99 -25.13 9.10 7.16
N GLU A 100 -24.48 10.26 7.24
CA GLU A 100 -24.49 11.04 8.48
C GLU A 100 -25.92 11.48 8.83
N GLY A 101 -26.31 11.32 10.09
CA GLY A 101 -27.65 11.66 10.55
C GLY A 101 -28.71 10.56 10.40
N GLU A 102 -28.39 9.41 9.80
CA GLU A 102 -29.28 8.25 9.86
C GLU A 102 -29.44 7.75 11.32
N PRO A 103 -30.66 7.31 11.71
CA PRO A 103 -30.93 6.88 13.07
C PRO A 103 -30.09 5.65 13.41
N ARG A 104 -29.45 5.68 14.59
CA ARG A 104 -28.64 4.59 15.11
C ARG A 104 -29.54 3.50 15.71
N PRO A 105 -29.49 2.24 15.24
CA PRO A 105 -30.18 1.12 15.88
C PRO A 105 -29.62 0.83 17.29
N GLU A 106 -30.43 0.31 18.21
CA GLU A 106 -30.06 0.13 19.62
C GLU A 106 -28.78 -0.70 19.80
N ASP A 107 -28.69 -1.84 19.10
CA ASP A 107 -27.60 -2.82 19.22
C ASP A 107 -26.34 -2.47 18.41
N PHE A 108 -26.36 -1.37 17.65
CA PHE A 108 -25.29 -1.04 16.71
C PHE A 108 -24.72 0.35 16.94
N ALA A 109 -23.42 0.52 16.68
CA ALA A 109 -22.75 1.81 16.79
C ALA A 109 -23.24 2.82 15.74
N ASN A 110 -23.62 2.34 14.55
CA ASN A 110 -24.24 3.11 13.47
C ASN A 110 -25.05 2.18 12.56
N LEU A 111 -25.80 2.76 11.62
CA LEU A 111 -26.63 2.01 10.69
C LEU A 111 -25.80 1.15 9.71
N GLY A 112 -24.56 1.56 9.41
CA GLY A 112 -23.67 0.82 8.54
C GLY A 112 -23.33 -0.57 9.11
N PHE A 113 -23.05 -0.66 10.41
CA PHE A 113 -22.82 -1.95 11.07
C PHE A 113 -24.06 -2.84 11.03
N ALA A 114 -25.26 -2.28 11.25
CA ALA A 114 -26.50 -3.02 11.16
C ALA A 114 -26.73 -3.58 9.74
N ARG A 115 -26.49 -2.76 8.71
CA ARG A 115 -26.58 -3.18 7.30
C ARG A 115 -25.57 -4.27 6.96
N ALA A 116 -24.33 -4.15 7.44
CA ALA A 116 -23.29 -5.16 7.24
C ALA A 116 -23.66 -6.52 7.84
N GLU A 117 -24.24 -6.56 9.04
CA GLU A 117 -24.76 -7.79 9.63
C GLU A 117 -25.95 -8.36 8.85
N GLN A 118 -26.86 -7.50 8.36
CA GLN A 118 -27.96 -7.96 7.50
C GLN A 118 -27.43 -8.59 6.20
N ILE A 119 -26.36 -8.04 5.62
CA ILE A 119 -25.68 -8.64 4.46
C ILE A 119 -25.11 -10.01 4.81
N ARG A 120 -24.35 -10.10 5.91
CA ARG A 120 -23.78 -11.38 6.39
C ARG A 120 -24.87 -12.44 6.56
N ALA A 121 -26.01 -12.08 7.14
CA ALA A 121 -27.14 -12.97 7.36
C ALA A 121 -27.72 -13.56 6.06
N LEU A 122 -27.64 -12.84 4.93
CA LEU A 122 -28.08 -13.35 3.62
C LEU A 122 -27.29 -14.59 3.15
N PHE A 123 -26.05 -14.75 3.60
CA PHE A 123 -25.23 -15.92 3.27
C PHE A 123 -25.53 -17.12 4.17
N GLY A 124 -26.25 -16.93 5.28
CA GLY A 124 -26.54 -17.95 6.28
C GLY A 124 -25.27 -18.63 6.79
N ASN A 125 -25.35 -19.94 7.02
CA ASN A 125 -24.22 -20.74 7.52
C ASN A 125 -23.13 -21.01 6.47
N ALA A 126 -23.21 -20.41 5.28
CA ALA A 126 -22.21 -20.60 4.24
C ALA A 126 -20.93 -19.79 4.49
N LEU A 127 -21.01 -18.75 5.32
CA LEU A 127 -19.83 -18.04 5.82
C LEU A 127 -19.35 -18.70 7.12
N VAL A 128 -18.03 -18.82 7.25
CA VAL A 128 -17.38 -19.28 8.48
C VAL A 128 -17.18 -18.05 9.36
N ASP A 129 -17.85 -18.01 10.52
CA ASP A 129 -17.93 -16.82 11.38
C ASP A 129 -16.55 -16.21 11.73
N ASP A 130 -15.58 -17.05 12.07
CA ASP A 130 -14.21 -16.60 12.44
C ASP A 130 -13.42 -16.01 11.25
N ARG A 131 -13.98 -16.07 10.05
CA ARG A 131 -13.38 -15.58 8.80
C ARG A 131 -14.18 -14.46 8.16
N VAL A 132 -15.05 -13.81 8.93
CA VAL A 132 -15.80 -12.63 8.49
C VAL A 132 -15.49 -11.44 9.40
N ARG A 133 -15.11 -10.32 8.79
CA ARG A 133 -14.95 -9.04 9.46
C ARG A 133 -16.07 -8.09 9.05
N ILE A 134 -16.68 -7.44 10.03
CA ILE A 134 -17.76 -6.48 9.79
C ILE A 134 -17.23 -5.06 9.93
N ARG A 135 -17.53 -4.21 8.95
CA ARG A 135 -17.17 -2.79 8.92
C ARG A 135 -18.36 -1.90 8.58
N ALA A 136 -18.20 -0.62 8.91
CA ALA A 136 -19.10 0.43 8.50
C ALA A 136 -18.32 1.60 7.89
N ARG A 137 -18.86 2.22 6.84
CA ARG A 137 -18.27 3.40 6.20
C ARG A 137 -19.35 4.45 5.90
N THR A 138 -19.03 5.71 6.10
CA THR A 138 -19.92 6.82 5.72
C THR A 138 -19.93 7.03 4.20
N MET A 139 -21.08 7.43 3.66
CA MET A 139 -21.24 7.89 2.28
C MET A 139 -21.54 9.38 2.26
N ASP A 140 -21.05 10.07 1.23
CA ASP A 140 -21.45 11.43 0.95
C ASP A 140 -22.92 11.45 0.54
N ASP A 141 -23.68 12.44 1.03
CA ASP A 141 -25.08 12.62 0.67
C ASP A 141 -25.24 12.77 -0.84
N ARG A 142 -26.07 11.92 -1.42
CA ARG A 142 -26.40 11.93 -2.86
C ARG A 142 -27.89 12.20 -3.04
N GLU A 143 -28.21 13.00 -4.04
CA GLU A 143 -29.61 13.30 -4.39
C GLU A 143 -30.38 12.01 -4.71
N GLY A 144 -31.59 11.87 -4.13
CA GLY A 144 -32.51 10.75 -4.41
C GLY A 144 -32.39 9.51 -3.52
N VAL A 145 -31.38 9.39 -2.65
CA VAL A 145 -31.20 8.20 -1.77
C VAL A 145 -32.28 8.06 -0.70
N GLN A 146 -32.98 9.14 -0.38
CA GLN A 146 -34.12 9.14 0.55
C GLN A 146 -35.39 8.56 -0.09
N GLU A 147 -35.52 8.66 -1.40
CA GLU A 147 -36.72 8.30 -2.15
C GLU A 147 -36.57 6.97 -2.92
N HIS A 148 -35.32 6.55 -3.15
CA HIS A 148 -35.00 5.41 -3.98
C HIS A 148 -34.05 4.42 -3.28
N PRO A 149 -34.18 3.12 -3.57
CA PRO A 149 -33.22 2.15 -3.07
C PRO A 149 -31.81 2.38 -3.61
N PHE A 150 -30.80 2.07 -2.80
CA PHE A 150 -29.39 2.31 -3.11
C PHE A 150 -28.51 1.13 -2.70
N SER A 151 -27.32 1.04 -3.29
CA SER A 151 -26.28 0.12 -2.83
C SER A 151 -25.57 0.69 -1.61
N ALA A 152 -25.48 -0.11 -0.56
CA ALA A 152 -24.78 0.24 0.67
C ALA A 152 -23.88 -0.92 1.14
N SER A 153 -23.37 -1.72 0.20
CA SER A 153 -22.59 -2.92 0.48
C SER A 153 -21.27 -2.92 -0.28
N ALA A 154 -20.17 -3.25 0.41
CA ALA A 154 -18.90 -3.59 -0.22
C ALA A 154 -18.35 -4.90 0.38
N PHE A 155 -17.64 -5.66 -0.45
CA PHE A 155 -17.01 -6.93 -0.09
C PHE A 155 -15.54 -6.84 -0.45
N GLU A 156 -14.66 -7.07 0.53
CA GLU A 156 -13.22 -7.08 0.33
C GLU A 156 -12.62 -8.36 0.91
N TRP A 157 -11.70 -8.98 0.19
CA TRP A 157 -10.95 -10.13 0.69
C TRP A 157 -9.68 -9.65 1.35
N ILE A 158 -9.61 -9.82 2.68
CA ILE A 158 -8.41 -9.63 3.46
C ILE A 158 -7.68 -10.97 3.50
N VAL A 159 -6.46 -11.03 3.01
CA VAL A 159 -5.60 -12.20 3.21
C VAL A 159 -5.07 -12.14 4.66
N PRO A 160 -5.45 -13.06 5.56
CA PRO A 160 -4.98 -13.03 6.94
C PRO A 160 -3.46 -13.13 7.00
N GLU A 161 -2.91 -12.31 7.88
CA GLU A 161 -1.48 -12.11 8.07
C GLU A 161 -0.70 -13.36 8.51
N GLU A 162 -1.40 -14.42 8.92
CA GLU A 162 -0.80 -15.68 9.37
C GLU A 162 -0.09 -16.48 8.27
N LYS A 163 -0.25 -16.11 6.99
CA LYS A 163 0.59 -16.61 5.88
C LYS A 163 1.58 -15.58 5.33
N VAL A 164 1.85 -14.55 6.12
CA VAL A 164 2.85 -13.51 5.86
C VAL A 164 3.90 -13.44 6.99
N ALA A 165 3.77 -14.32 7.99
CA ALA A 165 4.62 -14.37 9.18
C ALA A 165 5.98 -15.08 8.99
N GLU A 166 6.49 -15.22 7.75
CA GLU A 166 7.84 -15.78 7.52
C GLU A 166 8.84 -14.82 6.86
N THR A 167 8.48 -13.59 6.48
CA THR A 167 9.46 -12.67 5.86
C THR A 167 9.52 -11.24 6.38
N VAL A 168 8.66 -10.81 7.32
CA VAL A 168 8.76 -9.46 7.88
C VAL A 168 8.51 -9.48 9.39
N GLU A 169 9.58 -9.53 10.19
CA GLU A 169 9.52 -8.97 11.55
C GLU A 169 9.47 -7.44 11.42
N GLU A 170 8.28 -6.86 11.56
CA GLU A 170 8.12 -5.42 11.72
C GLU A 170 8.54 -5.04 13.15
N LEU A 171 9.78 -4.57 13.31
CA LEU A 171 10.25 -3.98 14.55
C LEU A 171 10.57 -2.50 14.29
N ASP A 172 9.54 -1.66 14.27
CA ASP A 172 9.41 -0.19 14.50
C ASP A 172 10.48 0.81 13.93
N ASP A 173 11.56 0.32 13.32
CA ASP A 173 12.70 1.02 12.70
C ASP A 173 13.60 0.08 11.85
N ARG A 174 13.33 -1.25 11.85
CA ARG A 174 14.09 -2.26 11.12
C ARG A 174 13.15 -3.21 10.36
N ILE A 175 13.46 -3.45 9.09
CA ILE A 175 12.86 -4.53 8.29
C ILE A 175 13.96 -5.46 7.77
N ILE A 176 13.63 -6.74 7.60
CA ILE A 176 14.49 -7.76 7.03
C ILE A 176 13.92 -8.15 5.65
N ILE A 177 14.79 -8.22 4.65
CA ILE A 177 14.43 -8.61 3.28
C ILE A 177 15.23 -9.87 2.93
N ARG A 178 14.55 -10.96 2.57
CA ARG A 178 15.19 -12.24 2.23
C ARG A 178 15.59 -12.35 0.76
N PHE A 179 16.57 -13.21 0.50
CA PHE A 179 17.10 -13.47 -0.83
C PHE A 179 17.25 -14.98 -1.08
N PRO A 180 16.91 -15.47 -2.29
CA PRO A 180 17.27 -16.81 -2.70
C PRO A 180 18.79 -17.04 -2.70
N PHE A 181 19.18 -18.31 -2.69
CA PHE A 181 20.58 -18.70 -2.78
C PHE A 181 21.26 -18.09 -4.02
N GLY A 182 22.44 -17.48 -3.83
CA GLY A 182 23.22 -16.85 -4.90
C GLY A 182 22.55 -15.67 -5.62
N SER A 183 21.39 -15.20 -5.17
CA SER A 183 20.62 -14.17 -5.86
C SER A 183 20.88 -12.76 -5.31
N THR A 184 20.88 -11.78 -6.21
CA THR A 184 20.79 -10.34 -5.90
C THR A 184 19.35 -9.82 -6.00
N GLU A 185 18.42 -10.62 -6.50
CA GLU A 185 17.00 -10.33 -6.52
C GLU A 185 16.38 -10.82 -5.22
N LYS A 186 15.67 -9.93 -4.52
CA LYS A 186 14.95 -10.28 -3.30
C LYS A 186 13.82 -11.25 -3.61
N GLU A 187 13.41 -12.00 -2.61
CA GLU A 187 12.17 -12.77 -2.70
C GLU A 187 11.00 -11.82 -2.94
N TYR A 188 10.07 -12.25 -3.80
CA TYR A 188 8.91 -11.46 -4.10
C TYR A 188 7.96 -11.46 -2.91
N ASP A 189 7.76 -10.29 -2.34
CA ASP A 189 6.81 -10.01 -1.28
C ASP A 189 6.23 -8.61 -1.53
N PRO A 190 4.93 -8.51 -1.88
CA PRO A 190 4.31 -7.22 -2.18
C PRO A 190 4.31 -6.28 -0.98
N LYS A 191 4.32 -6.80 0.26
CA LYS A 191 4.41 -5.96 1.46
C LYS A 191 5.78 -5.33 1.62
N VAL A 192 6.84 -6.05 1.25
CA VAL A 192 8.21 -5.48 1.23
C VAL A 192 8.29 -4.35 0.22
N ASP A 193 7.71 -4.51 -0.96
CA ASP A 193 7.68 -3.45 -1.98
C ASP A 193 6.89 -2.23 -1.50
N GLU A 194 5.68 -2.43 -0.96
CA GLU A 194 4.86 -1.34 -0.38
C GLU A 194 5.59 -0.62 0.77
N TYR A 195 6.26 -1.36 1.65
CA TYR A 195 7.06 -0.78 2.72
C TYR A 195 8.22 0.07 2.17
N LEU A 196 8.97 -0.44 1.19
CA LEU A 196 10.08 0.28 0.59
C LEU A 196 9.62 1.55 -0.15
N GLU A 197 8.46 1.52 -0.79
CA GLU A 197 7.83 2.71 -1.39
C GLU A 197 7.50 3.76 -0.33
N LYS A 198 6.79 3.36 0.74
CA LYS A 198 6.48 4.24 1.87
C LYS A 198 7.74 4.79 2.55
N LEU A 199 8.77 3.97 2.70
CA LEU A 199 10.07 4.37 3.25
C LEU A 199 10.73 5.43 2.37
N ALA A 200 10.78 5.22 1.06
CA ALA A 200 11.35 6.19 0.12
C ALA A 200 10.61 7.54 0.18
N GLU A 201 9.28 7.52 0.22
CA GLU A 201 8.49 8.74 0.40
C GLU A 201 8.78 9.44 1.74
N ARG A 202 8.87 8.67 2.82
CA ARG A 202 9.17 9.20 4.16
C ARG A 202 10.54 9.85 4.19
N MET A 203 11.56 9.20 3.64
CA MET A 203 12.93 9.74 3.54
C MET A 203 12.93 11.06 2.77
N LYS A 204 12.22 11.13 1.65
CA LYS A 204 12.07 12.35 0.85
C LYS A 204 11.41 13.49 1.63
N LYS A 205 10.37 13.22 2.41
CA LYS A 205 9.61 14.23 3.19
C LYS A 205 10.36 14.73 4.42
N THR A 206 11.10 13.85 5.09
CA THR A 206 11.66 14.11 6.43
C THR A 206 13.16 14.44 6.42
N GLY A 207 13.88 14.02 5.37
CA GLY A 207 15.35 14.06 5.37
C GLY A 207 16.00 12.96 6.22
N GLU A 208 15.23 11.97 6.71
CA GLU A 208 15.77 10.81 7.45
C GLU A 208 16.69 9.95 6.58
N LYS A 209 17.58 9.20 7.22
CA LYS A 209 18.56 8.34 6.54
C LYS A 209 18.29 6.87 6.82
N VAL A 210 18.78 5.98 5.96
CA VAL A 210 18.69 4.54 6.16
C VAL A 210 20.06 3.89 5.99
N THR A 211 20.29 2.83 6.76
CA THR A 211 21.43 1.94 6.57
C THR A 211 20.93 0.58 6.10
N LEU A 212 21.50 0.10 5.00
CA LEU A 212 21.25 -1.21 4.41
C LEU A 212 22.44 -2.11 4.73
N THR A 213 22.23 -3.21 5.45
CA THR A 213 23.28 -4.18 5.78
C THR A 213 22.99 -5.52 5.11
N GLY A 214 23.85 -5.94 4.19
CA GLY A 214 23.72 -7.20 3.46
C GLY A 214 24.44 -8.35 4.13
N HIS A 215 23.77 -9.50 4.20
CA HIS A 215 24.25 -10.74 4.77
C HIS A 215 24.08 -11.90 3.78
N THR A 216 24.88 -12.94 3.95
CA THR A 216 24.82 -14.20 3.19
C THR A 216 24.79 -15.38 4.16
N ASP A 217 24.52 -16.57 3.61
CA ASP A 217 24.86 -17.82 4.29
C ASP A 217 26.39 -18.07 4.18
N ASN A 218 26.85 -19.18 4.75
CA ASN A 218 28.26 -19.56 4.81
C ASN A 218 28.77 -20.34 3.58
N VAL A 219 28.05 -20.29 2.46
CA VAL A 219 28.40 -21.07 1.27
C VAL A 219 29.19 -20.20 0.31
N GLY A 220 30.46 -20.55 0.09
CA GLY A 220 31.37 -19.83 -0.80
C GLY A 220 32.58 -19.26 -0.06
N GLU A 221 33.34 -18.41 -0.76
CA GLU A 221 34.46 -17.69 -0.15
C GLU A 221 33.98 -16.40 0.52
N ASP A 222 34.57 -16.03 1.66
CA ASP A 222 34.23 -14.82 2.43
C ASP A 222 34.15 -13.56 1.55
N GLU A 223 35.10 -13.38 0.64
CA GLU A 223 35.17 -12.22 -0.25
C GLU A 223 34.04 -12.20 -1.28
N ALA A 224 33.62 -13.38 -1.74
CA ALA A 224 32.44 -13.52 -2.60
C ALA A 224 31.15 -13.22 -1.82
N ASN A 225 31.07 -13.67 -0.57
CA ASN A 225 29.95 -13.41 0.32
C ASN A 225 29.83 -11.92 0.70
N ILE A 226 30.95 -11.25 0.94
CA ILE A 226 30.98 -9.79 1.13
C ILE A 226 30.47 -9.07 -0.12
N ARG A 227 30.92 -9.46 -1.32
CA ARG A 227 30.47 -8.87 -2.58
C ARG A 227 28.98 -9.11 -2.82
N LEU A 228 28.49 -10.33 -2.65
CA LEU A 228 27.08 -10.68 -2.84
C LEU A 228 26.18 -9.90 -1.88
N GLY A 229 26.52 -9.85 -0.58
CA GLY A 229 25.79 -9.04 0.39
C GLY A 229 25.74 -7.56 -0.01
N MET A 230 26.85 -7.01 -0.55
CA MET A 230 26.90 -5.64 -1.03
C MET A 230 25.98 -5.43 -2.26
N GLU A 231 25.99 -6.34 -3.22
CA GLU A 231 25.12 -6.27 -4.40
C GLU A 231 23.63 -6.30 -4.02
N ARG A 232 23.24 -7.12 -3.04
CA ARG A 232 21.88 -7.12 -2.49
C ARG A 232 21.49 -5.76 -1.91
N THR A 233 22.36 -5.13 -1.11
CA THR A 233 22.08 -3.77 -0.60
C THR A 233 21.95 -2.75 -1.72
N ARG A 234 22.74 -2.87 -2.79
CA ARG A 234 22.65 -1.99 -3.97
C ARG A 234 21.34 -2.16 -4.73
N ALA A 235 20.80 -3.38 -4.80
CA ALA A 235 19.49 -3.63 -5.38
C ALA A 235 18.39 -2.89 -4.61
N ILE A 236 18.39 -2.98 -3.27
CA ILE A 236 17.44 -2.26 -2.41
C ILE A 236 17.66 -0.74 -2.49
N LYS A 237 18.91 -0.26 -2.47
CA LYS A 237 19.22 1.16 -2.69
C LYS A 237 18.65 1.66 -4.01
N SER A 238 18.83 0.90 -5.09
CA SER A 238 18.32 1.26 -6.41
C SER A 238 16.79 1.32 -6.43
N PHE A 239 16.11 0.44 -5.70
CA PHE A 239 14.66 0.49 -5.52
C PHE A 239 14.23 1.80 -4.82
N LEU A 240 14.85 2.13 -3.70
CA LEU A 240 14.52 3.35 -2.93
C LEU A 240 14.78 4.62 -3.75
N VAL A 241 15.89 4.68 -4.48
CA VAL A 241 16.23 5.84 -5.33
C VAL A 241 15.25 5.99 -6.50
N ARG A 242 14.84 4.90 -7.14
CA ARG A 242 13.79 4.94 -8.19
C ARG A 242 12.46 5.46 -7.66
N ASN A 243 12.16 5.22 -6.38
CA ASN A 243 10.99 5.74 -5.68
C ASN A 243 11.21 7.13 -5.05
N GLY A 244 12.30 7.81 -5.39
CA GLY A 244 12.51 9.23 -5.08
C GLY A 244 13.24 9.52 -3.77
N ALA A 245 13.84 8.53 -3.11
CA ALA A 245 14.78 8.76 -2.03
C ALA A 245 16.10 9.36 -2.56
N ASP A 246 16.72 10.27 -1.81
CA ASP A 246 18.03 10.81 -2.16
C ASP A 246 19.12 9.74 -1.92
N PRO A 247 20.00 9.44 -2.90
CA PRO A 247 21.10 8.49 -2.73
C PRO A 247 22.02 8.77 -1.53
N ASP A 248 22.14 10.03 -1.10
CA ASP A 248 22.97 10.47 0.04
C ASP A 248 22.31 10.17 1.40
N GLN A 249 21.01 9.84 1.39
CA GLN A 249 20.29 9.35 2.56
C GLN A 249 20.46 7.84 2.78
N ILE A 250 21.09 7.11 1.86
CA ILE A 250 21.19 5.65 1.89
C ILE A 250 22.64 5.19 2.02
N GLU A 251 22.97 4.64 3.18
CA GLU A 251 24.24 3.96 3.45
C GLU A 251 24.11 2.45 3.16
N THR A 252 25.10 1.87 2.50
CA THR A 252 25.14 0.43 2.17
C THR A 252 26.39 -0.23 2.73
N VAL A 253 26.22 -1.30 3.49
CA VAL A 253 27.29 -2.09 4.11
C VAL A 253 27.04 -3.57 3.85
N SER A 254 28.10 -4.38 3.75
CA SER A 254 28.00 -5.83 3.70
C SER A 254 28.77 -6.45 4.85
N LYS A 255 28.17 -7.47 5.47
CA LYS A 255 28.81 -8.32 6.48
C LYS A 255 29.10 -9.73 5.95
N GLY A 256 28.67 -10.05 4.72
CA GLY A 256 28.77 -11.39 4.16
C GLY A 256 28.19 -12.40 5.14
N GLU A 257 28.94 -13.48 5.38
CA GLU A 257 28.57 -14.54 6.32
C GLU A 257 28.94 -14.26 7.78
N GLY A 258 29.64 -13.16 8.06
CA GLY A 258 30.27 -12.90 9.36
C GLY A 258 29.32 -12.55 10.52
N GLN A 259 28.01 -12.44 10.26
CA GLN A 259 26.98 -12.15 11.26
C GLN A 259 25.69 -12.96 11.00
N PRO A 260 25.72 -14.29 11.22
CA PRO A 260 24.54 -15.13 11.07
C PRO A 260 23.55 -14.88 12.21
N VAL A 261 22.25 -15.02 11.89
CA VAL A 261 21.14 -14.94 12.85
C VAL A 261 20.51 -16.31 13.11
N ALA A 262 20.80 -17.29 12.26
CA ALA A 262 20.38 -18.68 12.41
C ALA A 262 21.52 -19.64 12.06
N SER A 263 21.34 -20.93 12.35
CA SER A 263 22.34 -21.96 12.05
C SER A 263 22.57 -22.08 10.54
N ASN A 264 23.83 -22.13 10.11
CA ASN A 264 24.16 -22.43 8.70
C ASN A 264 24.13 -23.93 8.37
N GLU A 265 23.90 -24.79 9.37
CA GLU A 265 23.86 -26.24 9.20
C GLU A 265 22.58 -26.70 8.49
N THR A 266 21.48 -25.95 8.62
CA THR A 266 20.19 -26.26 8.00
C THR A 266 19.90 -25.31 6.83
N GLU A 267 19.08 -25.73 5.86
CA GLU A 267 18.71 -24.84 4.74
C GLU A 267 17.85 -23.68 5.21
N GLU A 268 16.96 -23.95 6.17
CA GLU A 268 16.10 -22.96 6.79
C GLU A 268 16.95 -21.87 7.46
N GLY A 269 17.98 -22.25 8.22
CA GLY A 269 18.86 -21.28 8.85
C GLY A 269 19.81 -20.55 7.88
N ARG A 270 20.19 -21.20 6.76
CA ARG A 270 20.89 -20.50 5.67
C ARG A 270 19.98 -19.47 4.98
N HIS A 271 18.73 -19.81 4.73
CA HIS A 271 17.72 -18.88 4.20
C HIS A 271 17.55 -17.66 5.10
N GLU A 272 17.47 -17.89 6.40
CA GLU A 272 17.47 -16.84 7.42
C GLU A 272 18.74 -15.95 7.37
N ASN A 273 19.89 -16.51 7.02
CA ASN A 273 21.12 -15.72 6.92
C ASN A 273 21.21 -14.89 5.62
N ARG A 274 20.56 -15.33 4.54
CA ARG A 274 20.50 -14.60 3.25
C ARG A 274 19.52 -13.44 3.30
N ARG A 275 19.95 -12.32 3.87
CA ARG A 275 19.09 -11.16 4.10
C ARG A 275 19.76 -9.81 3.87
N VAL A 276 18.95 -8.79 3.65
CA VAL A 276 19.32 -7.39 3.84
C VAL A 276 18.51 -6.84 4.99
N GLU A 277 19.20 -6.21 5.94
CA GLU A 277 18.57 -5.47 7.02
C GLU A 277 18.50 -3.99 6.63
N VAL A 278 17.31 -3.42 6.67
CA VAL A 278 17.08 -1.99 6.45
C VAL A 278 16.81 -1.37 7.81
N ARG A 279 17.59 -0.36 8.18
CA ARG A 279 17.42 0.37 9.44
C ARG A 279 17.22 1.84 9.17
N LEU A 280 16.12 2.41 9.66
CA LEU A 280 15.87 3.85 9.62
C LEU A 280 16.66 4.54 10.74
N ILE A 281 17.34 5.63 10.39
CA ILE A 281 18.03 6.51 11.32
C ILE A 281 17.15 7.75 11.46
N LYS A 282 16.34 7.78 12.53
CA LYS A 282 15.51 8.92 12.91
C LYS A 282 16.41 10.12 13.20
N LYS A 283 16.02 11.29 12.69
CA LYS A 283 16.67 12.56 13.03
C LYS A 283 16.27 12.92 14.46
N GLN A 284 17.25 13.05 15.35
CA GLN A 284 17.05 13.55 16.73
C GLN A 284 16.59 15.01 16.73
#